data_AF-B9Z2E3-F1
#
_entry.id   AF-B9Z2E3-F1
#
_cell.length_a   1.000
_cell.length_b   1.000
_cell.length_c   1.000
_cell.angle_alpha   90.00
_cell.angle_beta   90.00
_cell.angle_gamma   90.00
#
_symmetry.space_group_name_H-M   'P 1'
#
loop_
_entity.id
_entity.type
_entity.pdbx_description
1 polymer ?
#
loop_
_entity_poly.entity_id
_entity_poly.type
_entity_poly.pdbx_seq_one_letter_code
_entity_poly.pdbx_strand_id
1 'polypeptide(L)' 'MSKAKAYAALNAHSALVPFDIERRAPGPDDVQIQILYCGVCHSDLHTARNEWHNTL' A
#
# COMPACT_ATOMS: atom_id res chain seq x y z
N MET A 1 3.18 15.79 8.74
CA MET A 1 3.32 14.84 7.61
C MET A 1 4.47 13.91 7.94
N SER A 2 4.35 12.61 7.65
CA SER A 2 5.41 11.62 7.90
C SER A 2 5.70 10.84 6.63
N LYS A 3 6.99 10.61 6.36
CA LYS A 3 7.45 9.68 5.32
C LYS A 3 7.38 8.26 5.85
N ALA A 4 6.78 7.36 5.08
CA ALA A 4 6.78 5.93 5.37
C ALA A 4 7.37 5.15 4.20
N LYS A 5 8.19 4.14 4.53
CA LYS A 5 8.69 3.17 3.56
C LYS A 5 7.59 2.14 3.29
N ALA A 6 7.39 1.83 2.01
CA ALA A 6 6.39 0.89 1.53
C ALA A 6 6.95 0.08 0.35
N TYR A 7 6.13 -0.85 -0.14
CA TYR A 7 6.31 -1.53 -1.41
C TYR A 7 5.07 -1.32 -2.27
N ALA A 8 5.25 -1.03 -3.56
CA ALA A 8 4.16 -0.71 -4.47
C ALA A 8 4.23 -1.50 -5.77
N ALA A 9 3.07 -1.90 -6.30
CA ALA A 9 2.91 -2.32 -7.69
C ALA A 9 2.64 -1.05 -8.51
N LEU A 10 3.53 -0.73 -9.44
CA LEU A 10 3.41 0.49 -10.26
C LEU A 10 2.51 0.28 -11.50
N ASN A 11 2.27 -0.98 -11.86
CA ASN A 11 1.29 -1.43 -12.84
C ASN A 11 0.99 -2.93 -12.62
N ALA A 12 -0.05 -3.42 -13.32
CA ALA A 12 -0.57 -4.79 -13.22
C ALA A 12 0.46 -5.92 -13.49
N HIS A 13 1.57 -5.62 -14.17
CA HIS A 13 2.59 -6.59 -14.57
C HIS A 13 3.90 -6.44 -13.80
N SER A 14 4.02 -5.40 -12.97
CA SER A 14 5.24 -5.10 -12.23
C SER A 14 5.35 -5.92 -10.94
N ALA A 15 6.57 -6.30 -10.58
CA ALA A 15 6.85 -6.75 -9.22
C ALA A 15 6.70 -5.58 -8.24
N LEU A 16 6.46 -5.90 -6.96
CA LEU A 16 6.47 -4.90 -5.90
C LEU A 16 7.89 -4.30 -5.76
N VAL A 17 7.98 -2.98 -5.76
CA VAL A 17 9.24 -2.23 -5.61
C VAL A 17 9.20 -1.31 -4.40
N PRO A 18 10.34 -1.02 -3.76
CA PRO A 18 10.40 -0.02 -2.70
C PRO A 18 9.80 1.31 -3.14
N PHE A 19 8.97 1.89 -2.29
CA PHE A 19 8.27 3.13 -2.55
C PHE A 19 8.18 3.99 -1.29
N ASP A 20 8.36 5.30 -1.43
CA ASP A 20 8.22 6.26 -0.34
C ASP A 20 6.84 6.92 -0.43
N ILE A 21 6.06 6.82 0.65
CA ILE A 21 4.75 7.49 0.74
C ILE A 21 4.79 8.64 1.75
N GLU A 22 4.16 9.75 1.39
CA GLU A 22 3.88 10.85 2.30
C GLU A 22 2.52 10.62 2.96
N ARG A 23 2.50 10.65 4.30
CA ARG A 23 1.29 10.54 5.10
C ARG A 23 0.96 11.87 5.74
N ARG A 24 -0.32 12.27 5.67
CA ARG A 24 -0.83 13.41 6.42
C ARG A 24 -0.75 13.15 7.93
N ALA A 25 -0.76 14.23 8.71
CA ALA A 25 -0.96 14.09 10.15
C ALA A 25 -2.33 13.45 10.43
N PRO A 26 -2.46 12.57 11.44
CA PRO A 26 -3.75 12.09 11.91
C PRO A 26 -4.66 13.27 12.26
N GLY A 27 -5.92 13.20 11.81
CA GLY A 27 -6.98 14.09 12.26
C GLY A 27 -7.52 13.65 13.62
N PRO A 28 -8.59 14.32 14.11
CA PRO A 28 -9.14 14.04 15.44
C PRO A 28 -9.57 12.59 15.66
N ASP A 29 -10.04 11.92 14.59
CA ASP A 29 -10.57 10.55 14.65
C ASP A 29 -9.65 9.51 13.99
N ASP A 30 -8.44 9.90 13.58
CA ASP A 30 -7.49 8.99 12.95
C ASP A 30 -6.47 8.45 13.96
N VAL A 31 -6.03 7.21 13.72
CA VAL A 31 -4.90 6.62 14.44
C VAL A 31 -3.72 6.41 13.50
N GLN A 32 -2.51 6.70 13.98
CA GLN A 32 -1.28 6.32 13.31
C GLN A 32 -0.74 5.04 13.96
N ILE A 33 -0.55 4.01 13.14
CA ILE A 33 -0.09 2.69 13.59
C ILE A 33 1.29 2.43 12.97
N GLN A 34 2.25 2.06 13.81
CA GLN A 34 3.50 1.48 13.33
C GLN A 34 3.25 0.01 12.95
N ILE A 35 3.35 -0.30 11.67
CA ILE A 35 3.16 -1.66 11.17
C ILE A 35 4.40 -2.50 11.51
N LEU A 36 4.24 -3.49 12.39
CA LEU A 36 5.29 -4.44 12.75
C LEU A 36 5.29 -5.66 11.82
N TYR A 37 4.09 -6.13 11.48
CA TYR A 37 3.86 -7.30 10.63
C TYR A 37 2.61 -7.06 9.78
N CYS A 38 2.62 -7.61 8.56
CA CYS A 38 1.48 -7.60 7.65
C CYS A 38 1.41 -8.97 6.95
N GLY A 39 0.26 -9.62 6.99
CA GLY A 39 0.04 -10.86 6.25
C GLY A 39 -0.14 -10.60 4.75
N VAL A 40 0.10 -11.61 3.93
CA VAL A 40 -0.22 -11.58 2.49
C VAL A 40 -1.37 -12.55 2.22
N CYS A 41 -2.37 -12.08 1.49
CA CYS A 41 -3.56 -12.82 1.10
C CYS A 41 -3.68 -12.88 -0.44
N HIS A 42 -4.53 -13.77 -0.95
CA HIS A 42 -4.81 -13.85 -2.38
C HIS A 42 -5.45 -12.58 -2.93
N SER A 43 -6.27 -11.88 -2.14
CA SER A 43 -6.88 -10.60 -2.52
C SER A 43 -5.86 -9.52 -2.89
N ASP A 44 -4.66 -9.57 -2.30
CA ASP A 44 -3.59 -8.63 -2.60
C ASP A 44 -3.06 -8.86 -4.03
N LEU A 45 -2.99 -10.11 -4.48
CA LEU A 45 -2.58 -10.46 -5.83
C LEU A 45 -3.60 -10.01 -6.87
N HIS A 46 -4.90 -10.25 -6.62
CA HIS A 46 -5.97 -9.77 -7.50
C HIS A 46 -5.91 -8.25 -7.68
N THR A 47 -5.65 -7.53 -6.59
CA THR A 47 -5.52 -6.07 -6.60
C THR A 47 -4.25 -5.64 -7.34
N ALA A 48 -3.08 -6.20 -7.00
CA ALA A 48 -1.80 -5.82 -7.59
C ALA A 48 -1.71 -6.09 -9.10
N ARG A 49 -2.44 -7.10 -9.59
CA ARG A 49 -2.50 -7.47 -11.02
C ARG A 49 -3.70 -6.87 -11.75
N ASN A 50 -4.47 -6.00 -11.10
CA ASN A 50 -5.68 -5.39 -11.65
C ASN A 50 -6.70 -6.40 -12.21
N GLU A 51 -6.82 -7.59 -11.61
CA GLU A 51 -7.71 -8.65 -12.08
C GLU A 51 -9.20 -8.33 -11.79
N TRP A 52 -9.46 -7.36 -10.91
CA TRP A 52 -10.79 -6.80 -10.67
C TRP A 52 -11.09 -5.52 -11.46
N HIS A 53 -10.13 -5.03 -12.27
CA HIS A 53 -10.29 -3.82 -13.11
C HIS A 53 -10.67 -2.55 -12.32
N ASN A 54 -10.18 -2.41 -11.08
CA ASN A 54 -10.46 -1.30 -10.17
C ASN A 54 -9.21 -0.50 -9.79
N THR A 55 -8.06 -0.80 -10.40
CA THR A 55 -6.81 -0.06 -10.26
C THR A 55 -6.34 0.43 -11.64
N LEU A 56 -5.46 1.43 -11.66
CA LEU A 56 -4.94 2.07 -12.89
C LEU A 56 -3.59 1.45 -13.30
#